data_AF-A0A8T3V127-F1
#
_entry.id   AF-A0A8T3V127-F1
#
_cell.length_a   1.000
_cell.length_b   1.000
_cell.length_c   1.000
_cell.angle_alpha   90.00
_cell.angle_beta   90.00
_cell.angle_gamma   90.00
#
_symmetry.space_group_name_H-M   'P 1'
#
loop_
_entity.id
_entity.type
_entity.pdbx_description
1 polymer ?
#
loop_
_entity_poly.entity_id
_entity_poly.type
_entity_poly.pdbx_seq_one_letter_code
_entity_poly.pdbx_strand_id
1 'polypeptide(L)'
;MEKLKIAKIVSTLTQPPIITIPLFLVICYVISLENGVLNFNKFVSCEIVALIFASLLPMVIILMWAKIINTDNDISNRQDRYVPLVVGIISYFIGVLISLFLNLDNFLTILLLCYSVNTGVVLLITIKWKISVHTTGISGPIAALILLLGPVGAAIALIYPIVIWSRVLLKKHTLAQAISGGVQGFFLTVLEMYLFMNVLNMPIDGMINLEMSIFYILAIIAVPVILGILSYSGIKNKKTVFWISSIVILIAFIVLMPIEVTAIYVLITLTSILISLYAGEDFVWFRVLKSA
;
A
#
# COMPACT_ATOMS: atom_id res chain seq x y z
N MET A 1 -12.86 20.03 14.09
CA MET A 1 -12.51 19.01 15.11
C MET A 1 -12.85 17.59 14.68
N GLU A 2 -14.00 17.35 14.05
CA GLU A 2 -14.43 16.00 13.61
C GLU A 2 -13.52 15.37 12.53
N LYS A 3 -13.18 16.10 11.47
CA LYS A 3 -12.27 15.63 10.39
C LYS A 3 -10.93 15.11 10.92
N LEU A 4 -10.35 15.80 11.91
CA LEU A 4 -9.10 15.40 12.55
C LEU A 4 -9.27 14.11 13.38
N LYS A 5 -10.42 13.90 14.02
CA LYS A 5 -10.72 12.64 14.72
C LYS A 5 -10.82 11.48 13.73
N ILE A 6 -11.54 11.66 12.62
CA ILE A 6 -11.67 10.65 11.56
C ILE A 6 -10.31 10.34 10.94
N ALA A 7 -9.51 11.36 10.63
CA ALA A 7 -8.16 11.15 10.10
C ALA A 7 -7.27 10.38 11.08
N LYS A 8 -7.36 10.63 12.39
CA LYS A 8 -6.65 9.84 13.41
C LYS A 8 -7.11 8.39 13.43
N ILE A 9 -8.41 8.12 13.36
CA ILE A 9 -8.95 6.75 13.29
C ILE A 9 -8.41 6.03 12.06
N VAL A 10 -8.52 6.65 10.88
CA VAL A 10 -7.95 6.10 9.64
C VAL A 10 -6.46 5.82 9.82
N SER A 11 -5.71 6.77 10.36
CA SER A 11 -4.28 6.63 10.57
C SER A 11 -3.93 5.46 11.49
N THR A 12 -4.67 5.28 12.59
CA THR A 12 -4.43 4.19 13.54
C THR A 12 -4.77 2.84 12.93
N LEU A 13 -5.92 2.72 12.26
CA LEU A 13 -6.33 1.47 11.61
C LEU A 13 -5.44 1.09 10.42
N THR A 14 -4.83 2.09 9.77
CA THR A 14 -3.95 1.89 8.61
C THR A 14 -2.47 1.92 8.96
N GLN A 15 -2.12 1.80 10.25
CA GLN A 15 -0.73 1.51 10.62
C GLN A 15 -0.31 0.19 9.98
N PRO A 16 0.88 0.10 9.36
CA PRO A 16 1.28 -1.07 8.58
C PRO A 16 1.10 -2.40 9.32
N PRO A 17 1.48 -2.55 10.60
CA PRO A 17 1.30 -3.82 11.29
C PRO A 17 -0.15 -4.16 11.68
N ILE A 18 -1.06 -3.17 11.68
CA ILE A 18 -2.47 -3.39 12.04
C ILE A 18 -3.27 -3.77 10.79
N ILE A 19 -3.09 -3.01 9.70
CA ILE A 19 -3.82 -3.23 8.44
C ILE A 19 -3.37 -4.49 7.71
N THR A 20 -2.14 -4.94 7.95
CA THR A 20 -1.64 -6.20 7.39
C THR A 20 -2.38 -7.40 7.94
N ILE A 21 -2.88 -7.37 9.18
CA ILE A 21 -3.64 -8.50 9.77
C ILE A 21 -4.84 -8.90 8.90
N PRO A 22 -5.84 -8.02 8.64
CA PRO A 22 -6.98 -8.41 7.81
C PRO A 22 -6.59 -8.69 6.35
N LEU A 23 -5.55 -8.05 5.81
CA LEU A 23 -5.14 -8.27 4.42
C LEU A 23 -4.44 -9.62 4.23
N PHE A 24 -3.53 -9.99 5.14
CA PHE A 24 -2.91 -11.32 5.14
C PHE A 24 -3.93 -12.40 5.45
N LEU A 25 -4.91 -12.15 6.33
CA LEU A 25 -5.99 -13.11 6.57
C LEU A 25 -6.72 -13.47 5.28
N VAL A 26 -7.04 -12.48 4.43
CA VAL A 26 -7.67 -12.72 3.13
C VAL A 26 -6.71 -13.41 2.17
N ILE A 27 -5.44 -13.00 2.11
CA ILE A 27 -4.42 -13.64 1.26
C ILE A 27 -4.26 -15.12 1.64
N CYS A 28 -4.01 -15.42 2.91
CA CYS A 28 -3.86 -16.76 3.48
C CYS A 28 -5.10 -17.61 3.24
N TYR A 29 -6.30 -17.03 3.36
CA TYR A 29 -7.55 -17.70 3.03
C TYR A 29 -7.59 -18.11 1.55
N VAL A 30 -7.34 -17.16 0.64
CA VAL A 30 -7.41 -17.38 -0.82
C VAL A 30 -6.39 -18.41 -1.28
N ILE A 31 -5.12 -18.31 -0.86
CA ILE A 31 -4.08 -19.28 -1.25
C ILE A 31 -4.33 -20.69 -0.67
N SER A 32 -5.19 -20.79 0.34
CA SER A 32 -5.56 -22.07 0.98
C SER A 32 -6.86 -22.66 0.45
N LEU A 33 -7.49 -22.04 -0.55
CA LEU A 33 -8.63 -22.61 -1.25
C LEU A 33 -8.13 -23.59 -2.32
N GLU A 34 -8.47 -24.86 -2.16
CA GLU A 34 -8.19 -25.93 -3.12
C GLU A 34 -9.53 -26.39 -3.69
N ASN A 35 -9.76 -26.14 -5.00
CA ASN A 35 -11.04 -26.43 -5.67
C ASN A 35 -12.28 -25.85 -4.95
N GLY A 36 -12.13 -24.66 -4.33
CA GLY A 36 -13.20 -23.99 -3.60
C GLY A 36 -13.41 -24.49 -2.17
N VAL A 37 -12.62 -25.45 -1.69
CA VAL A 37 -12.66 -25.96 -0.32
C VAL A 37 -11.44 -25.44 0.44
N LEU A 38 -11.66 -24.94 1.66
CA LEU A 38 -10.59 -24.43 2.51
C LEU A 38 -9.76 -25.59 3.08
N ASN A 39 -8.47 -25.63 2.73
CA ASN A 39 -7.48 -26.43 3.44
C ASN A 39 -7.14 -25.72 4.76
N PHE A 40 -7.83 -26.10 5.83
CA PHE A 40 -7.72 -25.42 7.13
C PHE A 40 -6.31 -25.47 7.72
N ASN A 41 -5.58 -26.58 7.54
CA ASN A 41 -4.21 -26.71 8.05
C ASN A 41 -3.26 -25.76 7.32
N LYS A 42 -3.33 -25.72 5.98
CA LYS A 42 -2.56 -24.78 5.15
C LYS A 42 -2.86 -23.34 5.54
N PHE A 43 -4.14 -23.00 5.71
CA PHE A 43 -4.60 -21.68 6.13
C PHE A 43 -3.99 -21.27 7.47
N VAL A 44 -4.13 -22.11 8.50
CA VAL A 44 -3.63 -21.81 9.84
C VAL A 44 -2.11 -21.69 9.85
N SER A 45 -1.38 -22.58 9.17
CA SER A 45 0.08 -22.50 9.09
C SER A 45 0.57 -21.23 8.39
N CYS A 46 -0.06 -20.87 7.25
CA CYS A 46 0.25 -19.64 6.53
C CYS A 46 -0.07 -18.40 7.37
N GLU A 47 -1.25 -18.37 7.99
CA GLU A 47 -1.72 -17.23 8.77
C GLU A 47 -0.90 -17.02 10.05
N ILE A 48 -0.48 -18.09 10.75
CA ILE A 48 0.40 -17.95 11.92
C ILE A 48 1.73 -17.32 11.53
N VAL A 49 2.35 -17.77 10.43
CA VAL A 49 3.61 -17.20 9.96
C VAL A 49 3.43 -15.75 9.52
N ALA A 50 2.39 -15.45 8.74
CA ALA A 50 2.07 -14.08 8.33
C ALA A 50 1.79 -13.16 9.54
N LEU A 51 0.93 -13.60 10.46
CA LEU A 51 0.54 -12.82 11.64
C LEU A 51 1.75 -12.50 12.51
N ILE A 52 2.61 -13.48 12.79
CA ILE A 52 3.78 -13.26 13.65
C ILE A 52 4.80 -12.35 12.96
N PHE A 53 5.22 -12.70 11.74
CA PHE A 53 6.39 -12.07 11.11
C PHE A 53 6.03 -10.83 10.29
N ALA A 54 4.83 -10.75 9.72
CA ALA A 54 4.37 -9.59 8.96
C ALA A 54 3.72 -8.51 9.85
N SER A 55 3.16 -8.89 11.01
CA SER A 55 2.32 -8.00 11.82
C SER A 55 2.78 -7.85 13.27
N LEU A 56 2.65 -8.90 14.10
CA LEU A 56 2.83 -8.80 15.55
C LEU A 56 4.26 -8.45 15.96
N LEU A 57 5.26 -9.14 15.41
CA LEU A 57 6.66 -8.91 15.78
C LEU A 57 7.11 -7.49 15.39
N PRO A 58 6.91 -7.01 14.14
CA PRO A 58 7.16 -5.60 13.80
C PRO A 58 6.39 -4.60 14.68
N MET A 59 5.13 -4.88 15.01
CA MET A 59 4.29 -3.99 15.84
C MET A 59 4.87 -3.84 17.24
N VAL A 60 5.16 -4.95 17.92
CA VAL A 60 5.72 -4.96 19.28
C VAL A 60 7.03 -4.15 19.29
N ILE A 61 7.87 -4.34 18.28
CA ILE A 61 9.15 -3.64 18.17
C ILE A 61 8.96 -2.14 17.95
N ILE A 62 8.05 -1.74 17.06
CA ILE A 62 7.75 -0.32 16.83
C ILE A 62 7.24 0.35 18.12
N LEU A 63 6.33 -0.31 18.85
CA LEU A 63 5.79 0.22 20.10
C LEU A 63 6.85 0.30 21.21
N MET A 64 7.67 -0.74 21.36
CA MET A 64 8.77 -0.76 22.33
C MET A 64 9.80 0.33 22.00
N TRP A 65 10.18 0.46 20.72
CA TRP A 65 11.15 1.46 20.29
C TRP A 65 10.62 2.88 20.47
N ALA A 66 9.36 3.13 20.09
CA ALA A 66 8.72 4.43 20.29
C ALA A 66 8.71 4.83 21.78
N LYS A 67 8.49 3.86 22.67
CA LYS A 67 8.57 4.06 24.13
C LYS A 67 9.99 4.35 24.61
N ILE A 68 11.00 3.62 24.10
CA ILE A 68 12.43 3.80 24.46
C ILE A 68 12.91 5.21 24.13
N ILE A 69 12.53 5.73 22.96
CA ILE A 69 12.98 7.06 22.49
C ILE A 69 11.98 8.18 22.80
N ASN A 70 10.92 7.88 23.57
CA ASN A 70 9.87 8.80 23.99
C ASN A 70 9.24 9.60 22.83
N THR A 71 8.83 8.91 21.75
CA THR A 71 8.22 9.49 20.55
C THR A 71 6.82 8.93 20.28
N ASP A 72 6.15 9.45 19.26
CA ASP A 72 4.87 8.93 18.82
C ASP A 72 4.99 7.57 18.08
N ASN A 73 3.93 6.78 18.07
CA ASN A 73 3.91 5.47 17.40
C ASN A 73 4.16 5.53 15.88
N ASP A 74 4.12 6.73 15.29
CA ASP A 74 4.42 6.97 13.88
C ASP A 74 5.91 7.22 13.60
N ILE A 75 6.72 7.31 14.66
CA ILE A 75 8.15 7.63 14.67
C ILE A 75 8.40 8.74 13.66
N SER A 76 7.82 9.91 13.96
CA SER A 76 7.70 11.01 13.00
C SER A 76 9.04 11.54 12.50
N ASN A 77 10.09 11.43 13.30
CA ASN A 77 11.47 11.76 12.94
C ASN A 77 12.09 10.65 12.11
N ARG A 78 12.59 10.98 10.91
CA ARG A 78 13.18 9.97 10.01
C ARG A 78 14.43 9.29 10.59
N GLN A 79 15.21 10.01 11.39
CA GLN A 79 16.47 9.51 11.97
C GLN A 79 16.21 8.35 12.94
N ASP A 80 15.05 8.36 13.57
CA ASP A 80 14.65 7.36 14.56
C ASP A 80 14.05 6.09 13.93
N ARG A 81 13.85 6.07 12.60
CA ARG A 81 13.21 4.97 11.87
C ARG A 81 14.16 3.83 11.49
N TYR A 82 15.46 4.05 11.59
CA TYR A 82 16.46 3.06 11.18
C TYR A 82 16.24 1.71 11.87
N VAL A 83 16.17 1.72 13.21
CA VAL A 83 16.02 0.50 14.01
C VAL A 83 14.72 -0.24 13.69
N PRO A 84 13.52 0.38 13.75
CA PRO A 84 12.28 -0.30 13.39
C PRO A 84 12.27 -0.90 11.98
N LEU A 85 12.84 -0.19 10.99
CA LEU A 85 12.88 -0.66 9.61
C LEU A 85 13.82 -1.85 9.45
N VAL A 86 15.04 -1.80 10.03
CA VAL A 86 15.99 -2.93 10.00
C VAL A 86 15.39 -4.16 10.67
N VAL A 87 14.75 -3.97 11.82
CA VAL A 87 14.13 -5.09 12.52
C VAL A 87 12.93 -5.64 11.75
N GLY A 88 12.15 -4.78 11.08
CA GLY A 88 11.11 -5.23 10.15
C GLY A 88 11.66 -6.09 9.01
N ILE A 89 12.74 -5.65 8.36
CA ILE A 89 13.43 -6.41 7.29
C ILE A 89 13.82 -7.81 7.78
N ILE A 90 14.44 -7.88 8.96
CA ILE A 90 14.88 -9.14 9.58
C ILE A 90 13.65 -10.01 9.93
N SER A 91 12.60 -9.43 10.50
CA SER A 91 11.36 -10.14 10.84
C SER A 91 10.75 -10.81 9.61
N TYR A 92 10.56 -10.06 8.52
CA TYR A 92 10.01 -10.60 7.28
C TYR A 92 10.92 -11.69 6.69
N PHE A 93 12.23 -11.49 6.73
CA PHE A 93 13.20 -12.47 6.21
C PHE A 93 13.21 -13.76 7.04
N ILE A 94 13.11 -13.69 8.37
CA ILE A 94 12.93 -14.88 9.21
C ILE A 94 11.61 -15.59 8.84
N GLY A 95 10.54 -14.84 8.58
CA GLY A 95 9.29 -15.39 8.05
C GLY A 95 9.48 -16.17 6.75
N VAL A 96 10.31 -15.68 5.82
CA VAL A 96 10.70 -16.40 4.59
C VAL A 96 11.39 -17.72 4.93
N LEU A 97 12.40 -17.69 5.81
CA LEU A 97 13.15 -18.90 6.19
C LEU A 97 12.26 -19.96 6.84
N ILE A 98 11.35 -19.54 7.72
CA ILE A 98 10.38 -20.43 8.36
C ILE A 98 9.38 -20.98 7.33
N SER A 99 8.90 -20.13 6.43
CA SER A 99 8.00 -20.53 5.36
C SER A 99 8.62 -21.59 4.44
N LEU A 100 9.91 -21.44 4.09
CA LEU A 100 10.68 -22.43 3.34
C LEU A 100 10.89 -23.71 4.15
N PHE A 101 11.30 -23.59 5.41
CA PHE A 101 11.53 -24.76 6.27
C PHE A 101 10.28 -25.62 6.47
N LEU A 102 9.12 -24.97 6.58
CA LEU A 102 7.82 -25.64 6.73
C LEU A 102 7.18 -26.02 5.39
N ASN A 103 7.82 -25.73 4.25
CA ASN A 103 7.26 -25.92 2.89
C ASN A 103 5.85 -25.33 2.75
N LEU A 104 5.66 -24.08 3.20
CA LEU A 104 4.40 -23.37 3.02
C LEU A 104 4.20 -22.92 1.57
N ASP A 105 3.07 -22.27 1.30
CA ASP A 105 2.71 -21.80 -0.03
C ASP A 105 3.72 -20.79 -0.60
N ASN A 106 4.12 -21.03 -1.86
CA ASN A 106 5.09 -20.19 -2.58
C ASN A 106 4.67 -18.72 -2.62
N PHE A 107 3.37 -18.43 -2.77
CA PHE A 107 2.86 -17.06 -2.80
C PHE A 107 3.17 -16.32 -1.51
N LEU A 108 2.92 -16.96 -0.36
CA LEU A 108 3.23 -16.37 0.95
C LEU A 108 4.73 -16.17 1.13
N THR A 109 5.54 -17.18 0.79
CA THR A 109 7.01 -17.09 0.93
C THR A 109 7.56 -15.91 0.13
N ILE A 110 7.16 -15.79 -1.14
CA ILE A 110 7.64 -14.72 -2.01
C ILE A 110 7.09 -13.37 -1.54
N LEU A 111 5.85 -13.29 -1.07
CA LEU A 111 5.29 -12.05 -0.54
C LEU A 111 6.05 -11.56 0.71
N LEU A 112 6.44 -12.46 1.62
CA LEU A 112 7.28 -12.11 2.77
C LEU A 112 8.67 -11.61 2.32
N LEU A 113 9.22 -12.19 1.26
CA LEU A 113 10.48 -11.71 0.66
C LEU A 113 10.32 -10.31 0.06
N CYS A 114 9.23 -10.06 -0.68
CA CYS A 114 8.89 -8.74 -1.20
C CYS A 114 8.77 -7.73 -0.05
N TYR A 115 8.15 -8.09 1.07
CA TYR A 115 8.05 -7.23 2.25
C TYR A 115 9.42 -6.87 2.82
N SER A 116 10.33 -7.84 2.90
CA SER A 116 11.71 -7.62 3.34
C SER A 116 12.44 -6.66 2.41
N VAL A 117 12.41 -6.91 1.10
CA VAL A 117 13.09 -6.11 0.08
C VAL A 117 12.51 -4.70 0.01
N ASN A 118 11.18 -4.56 -0.04
CA ASN A 118 10.49 -3.28 -0.07
C ASN A 118 10.76 -2.43 1.18
N THR A 119 10.85 -3.07 2.35
CA THR A 119 11.23 -2.36 3.58
C THR A 119 12.69 -1.90 3.53
N GLY A 120 13.57 -2.68 2.90
CA GLY A 120 14.93 -2.26 2.54
C GLY A 120 14.97 -1.04 1.63
N VAL A 121 14.16 -1.03 0.57
CA VAL A 121 14.02 0.15 -0.32
C VAL A 121 13.49 1.37 0.45
N VAL A 122 12.49 1.19 1.30
CA VAL A 122 11.97 2.26 2.18
C VAL A 122 13.06 2.79 3.10
N LEU A 123 13.89 1.93 3.69
CA LEU A 123 15.02 2.33 4.53
C LEU A 123 16.00 3.20 3.74
N LEU A 124 16.42 2.75 2.55
CA LEU A 124 17.34 3.51 1.68
C LEU A 124 16.79 4.89 1.31
N ILE A 125 15.50 4.97 0.96
CA ILE A 125 14.84 6.24 0.66
C ILE A 125 14.79 7.12 1.92
N THR A 126 14.41 6.54 3.07
CA THR A 126 14.22 7.25 4.35
C THR A 126 15.48 7.94 4.86
N ILE A 127 16.67 7.45 4.49
CA ILE A 127 17.96 8.11 4.79
C ILE A 127 17.97 9.56 4.24
N LYS A 128 17.42 9.79 3.04
CA LYS A 128 17.45 11.09 2.37
C LYS A 128 16.10 11.80 2.34
N TRP A 129 14.99 11.06 2.33
CA TRP A 129 13.65 11.61 2.14
C TRP A 129 12.56 10.81 2.86
N LYS A 130 11.66 11.49 3.58
CA LYS A 130 10.66 10.87 4.47
C LYS A 130 9.47 10.27 3.68
N ILE A 131 9.68 9.14 3.02
CA ILE A 131 8.61 8.37 2.37
C ILE A 131 7.58 7.86 3.40
N SER A 132 6.33 7.69 2.97
CA SER A 132 5.26 7.26 3.85
C SER A 132 5.15 5.73 3.94
N VAL A 133 5.59 5.19 5.08
CA VAL A 133 5.50 3.76 5.40
C VAL A 133 4.05 3.29 5.49
N HIS A 134 3.09 4.17 5.84
CA HIS A 134 1.66 3.79 5.89
C HIS A 134 1.13 3.45 4.49
N THR A 135 1.40 4.30 3.50
CA THR A 135 0.96 4.05 2.13
C THR A 135 1.75 2.92 1.46
N THR A 136 3.03 2.75 1.78
CA THR A 136 3.78 1.54 1.37
C THR A 136 3.18 0.28 2.00
N GLY A 137 2.88 0.33 3.31
CA GLY A 137 2.40 -0.82 4.08
C GLY A 137 1.04 -1.34 3.65
N ILE A 138 0.14 -0.47 3.15
CA ILE A 138 -1.14 -0.91 2.57
C ILE A 138 -1.02 -1.34 1.12
N SER A 139 -0.12 -0.74 0.33
CA SER A 139 -0.06 -0.98 -1.11
C SER A 139 0.55 -2.33 -1.47
N GLY A 140 1.56 -2.80 -0.74
CA GLY A 140 2.14 -4.13 -0.93
C GLY A 140 1.11 -5.29 -0.82
N PRO A 141 0.35 -5.42 0.28
CA PRO A 141 -0.63 -6.49 0.41
C PRO A 141 -1.83 -6.30 -0.53
N ILE A 142 -2.22 -5.06 -0.86
CA ILE A 142 -3.25 -4.82 -1.87
C ILE A 142 -2.75 -5.22 -3.27
N ALA A 143 -1.49 -4.99 -3.61
CA ALA A 143 -0.87 -5.50 -4.84
C ALA A 143 -0.91 -7.03 -4.90
N ALA A 144 -0.61 -7.71 -3.78
CA ALA A 144 -0.75 -9.16 -3.69
C ALA A 144 -2.20 -9.62 -3.88
N LEU A 145 -3.17 -8.91 -3.29
CA LEU A 145 -4.60 -9.21 -3.51
C LEU A 145 -5.05 -8.93 -4.95
N ILE A 146 -4.49 -7.93 -5.62
CA ILE A 146 -4.70 -7.69 -7.05
C ILE A 146 -4.22 -8.90 -7.85
N LEU A 147 -3.02 -9.43 -7.54
CA LEU A 147 -2.49 -10.62 -8.20
C LEU A 147 -3.41 -11.84 -8.03
N LEU A 148 -3.98 -12.03 -6.83
CA LEU A 148 -4.84 -13.20 -6.53
C LEU A 148 -6.30 -13.06 -6.99
N LEU A 149 -6.86 -11.86 -6.93
CA LEU A 149 -8.31 -11.61 -7.03
C LEU A 149 -8.68 -10.64 -8.16
N GLY A 150 -7.70 -10.15 -8.92
CA GLY A 150 -7.88 -9.20 -10.02
C GLY A 150 -8.70 -7.97 -9.61
N PRO A 151 -9.87 -7.72 -10.23
CA PRO A 151 -10.67 -6.52 -9.96
C PRO A 151 -11.16 -6.45 -8.51
N VAL A 152 -11.43 -7.58 -7.85
CA VAL A 152 -11.87 -7.59 -6.45
C VAL A 152 -10.73 -7.13 -5.53
N GLY A 153 -9.51 -7.59 -5.78
CA GLY A 153 -8.32 -7.10 -5.08
C GLY A 153 -8.07 -5.60 -5.35
N ALA A 154 -8.26 -5.17 -6.60
CA ALA A 154 -8.10 -3.77 -6.99
C ALA A 154 -9.15 -2.85 -6.33
N ALA A 155 -10.37 -3.34 -6.07
CA ALA A 155 -11.40 -2.57 -5.36
C ALA A 155 -11.01 -2.27 -3.90
N ILE A 156 -10.18 -3.10 -3.26
CA ILE A 156 -9.66 -2.82 -1.90
C ILE A 156 -8.75 -1.58 -1.92
N ALA A 157 -8.12 -1.26 -3.06
CA ALA A 157 -7.27 -0.09 -3.23
C ALA A 157 -8.01 1.25 -3.08
N LEU A 158 -9.35 1.27 -2.98
CA LEU A 158 -10.10 2.48 -2.65
C LEU A 158 -9.71 3.07 -1.29
N ILE A 159 -9.10 2.27 -0.40
CA ILE A 159 -8.53 2.76 0.87
C ILE A 159 -7.29 3.64 0.66
N TYR A 160 -6.56 3.48 -0.45
CA TYR A 160 -5.32 4.20 -0.73
C TYR A 160 -5.47 5.73 -0.70
N PRO A 161 -6.42 6.34 -1.45
CA PRO A 161 -6.65 7.78 -1.34
C PRO A 161 -7.10 8.21 0.07
N ILE A 162 -7.90 7.40 0.78
CA ILE A 162 -8.33 7.70 2.15
C ILE A 162 -7.12 7.81 3.10
N VAL A 163 -6.14 6.92 2.96
CA VAL A 163 -4.91 6.93 3.77
C VAL A 163 -4.05 8.14 3.42
N ILE A 164 -3.81 8.44 2.14
CA ILE A 164 -3.06 9.63 1.74
C ILE A 164 -3.69 10.89 2.40
N TRP A 165 -5.03 11.01 2.37
CA TRP A 165 -5.73 12.16 2.94
C TRP A 165 -5.50 12.27 4.44
N SER A 166 -5.64 11.16 5.17
CA SER A 166 -5.37 11.11 6.60
C SER A 166 -3.94 11.58 6.92
N ARG A 167 -2.93 11.06 6.20
CA ARG A 167 -1.52 11.40 6.47
C ARG A 167 -1.18 12.86 6.18
N VAL A 168 -1.77 13.43 5.13
CA VAL A 168 -1.57 14.84 4.76
C VAL A 168 -2.31 15.77 5.72
N LEU A 169 -3.57 15.47 6.06
CA LEU A 169 -4.37 16.28 7.00
C LEU A 169 -3.75 16.29 8.41
N LEU A 170 -3.19 15.17 8.85
CA LEU A 170 -2.46 15.07 10.12
C LEU A 170 -1.05 15.67 10.06
N LYS A 171 -0.66 16.26 8.92
CA LYS A 171 0.66 16.86 8.66
C LYS A 171 1.83 15.90 8.90
N LYS A 172 1.59 14.60 8.75
CA LYS A 172 2.62 13.57 8.93
C LYS A 172 3.49 13.40 7.69
N HIS A 173 2.90 13.63 6.52
CA HIS A 173 3.55 13.54 5.22
C HIS A 173 3.04 14.62 4.27
N THR A 174 3.87 14.95 3.28
CA THR A 174 3.42 15.70 2.09
C THR A 174 2.72 14.75 1.11
N LEU A 175 1.97 15.29 0.14
CA LEU A 175 1.34 14.48 -0.92
C LEU A 175 2.39 13.67 -1.69
N ALA A 176 3.51 14.28 -2.06
CA ALA A 176 4.59 13.58 -2.76
C ALA A 176 5.08 12.37 -1.95
N GLN A 177 5.29 12.53 -0.65
CA GLN A 177 5.74 11.46 0.25
C GLN A 177 4.73 10.32 0.39
N ALA A 178 3.44 10.66 0.48
CA ALA A 178 2.37 9.68 0.62
C ALA A 178 2.06 8.95 -0.70
N ILE A 179 2.03 9.67 -1.82
CA ILE A 179 1.83 9.07 -3.14
C ILE A 179 3.02 8.15 -3.48
N SER A 180 4.25 8.62 -3.30
CA SER A 180 5.45 7.83 -3.63
C SER A 180 5.56 6.55 -2.83
N GLY A 181 5.12 6.54 -1.56
CA GLY A 181 5.08 5.31 -0.76
C GLY A 181 4.12 4.27 -1.36
N GLY A 182 2.92 4.69 -1.75
CA GLY A 182 1.97 3.80 -2.42
C GLY A 182 2.45 3.31 -3.79
N VAL A 183 2.96 4.21 -4.62
CA VAL A 183 3.53 3.87 -5.94
C VAL A 183 4.65 2.84 -5.78
N GLN A 184 5.56 3.06 -4.83
CA GLN A 184 6.63 2.10 -4.55
C GLN A 184 6.07 0.74 -4.12
N GLY A 185 5.15 0.67 -3.16
CA GLY A 185 4.62 -0.62 -2.70
C GLY A 185 3.77 -1.35 -3.75
N PHE A 186 2.98 -0.63 -4.56
CA PHE A 186 2.21 -1.25 -5.65
C PHE A 186 3.12 -1.84 -6.73
N PHE A 187 4.00 -1.02 -7.30
CA PHE A 187 4.83 -1.45 -8.42
C PHE A 187 5.89 -2.47 -8.02
N LEU A 188 6.60 -2.24 -6.91
CA LEU A 188 7.67 -3.16 -6.52
C LEU A 188 7.11 -4.51 -6.12
N THR A 189 6.01 -4.59 -5.36
CA THR A 189 5.42 -5.89 -5.03
C THR A 189 5.02 -6.67 -6.27
N VAL A 190 4.33 -6.06 -7.26
CA VAL A 190 3.98 -6.79 -8.50
C VAL A 190 5.22 -7.25 -9.25
N LEU A 191 6.20 -6.36 -9.46
CA LEU A 191 7.41 -6.70 -10.19
C LEU A 191 8.23 -7.79 -9.48
N GLU A 192 8.41 -7.65 -8.16
CA GLU A 192 9.16 -8.59 -7.33
C GLU A 192 8.48 -9.96 -7.26
N MET A 193 7.15 -10.02 -7.16
CA MET A 193 6.42 -11.30 -7.18
C MET A 193 6.72 -12.07 -8.48
N TYR A 194 6.63 -11.41 -9.64
CA TYR A 194 6.97 -12.02 -10.92
C TYR A 194 8.45 -12.36 -11.04
N LEU A 195 9.34 -11.47 -10.58
CA LEU A 195 10.78 -11.69 -10.65
C LEU A 195 11.20 -12.88 -9.79
N PHE A 196 10.79 -12.91 -8.52
CA PHE A 196 11.17 -13.96 -7.57
C PHE A 196 10.53 -15.29 -7.89
N MET A 197 9.29 -15.32 -8.40
CA MET A 197 8.67 -16.56 -8.90
C MET A 197 9.57 -17.24 -9.94
N ASN A 198 10.11 -16.45 -10.87
CA ASN A 198 11.01 -16.95 -11.93
C ASN A 198 12.41 -17.27 -11.41
N VAL A 199 13.05 -16.35 -10.67
CA VAL A 199 14.44 -16.50 -10.21
C VAL A 199 14.59 -17.63 -9.18
N LEU A 200 13.60 -17.83 -8.31
CA LEU A 200 13.63 -18.85 -7.28
C LEU A 200 13.05 -20.19 -7.75
N ASN A 201 12.55 -20.29 -8.98
CA ASN A 201 11.83 -21.45 -9.50
C ASN A 201 10.68 -21.91 -8.57
N MET A 202 9.94 -20.95 -8.03
CA MET A 202 8.82 -21.17 -7.11
C MET A 202 7.51 -20.85 -7.85
N PRO A 203 6.94 -21.78 -8.62
CA PRO A 203 5.77 -21.49 -9.44
C PRO A 203 4.57 -21.12 -8.58
N ILE A 204 3.79 -20.15 -9.07
CA ILE A 204 2.55 -19.69 -8.46
C ILE A 204 1.49 -19.69 -9.56
N ASP A 205 0.47 -20.51 -9.38
CA ASP A 205 -0.65 -20.61 -10.33
C ASP A 205 -1.74 -19.58 -10.00
N GLY A 206 -2.52 -19.21 -11.02
CA GLY A 206 -3.73 -18.41 -10.85
C GLY A 206 -3.52 -16.91 -10.61
N MET A 207 -2.28 -16.40 -10.64
CA MET A 207 -2.06 -14.95 -10.63
C MET A 207 -2.56 -14.31 -11.93
N ILE A 208 -3.23 -13.16 -11.81
CA ILE A 208 -3.51 -12.32 -12.98
C ILE A 208 -2.19 -11.90 -13.63
N ASN A 209 -2.16 -11.85 -14.96
CA ASN A 209 -0.94 -11.55 -15.70
C ASN A 209 -0.33 -10.17 -15.35
N LEU A 210 0.96 -10.00 -15.64
CA LEU A 210 1.72 -8.80 -15.29
C LEU A 210 1.14 -7.53 -15.96
N GLU A 211 0.73 -7.63 -17.22
CA GLU A 211 0.14 -6.51 -17.97
C GLU A 211 -1.14 -6.00 -17.28
N MET A 212 -2.08 -6.90 -16.97
CA MET A 212 -3.31 -6.58 -16.25
C MET A 212 -3.04 -5.99 -14.86
N SER A 213 -2.03 -6.51 -14.17
CA SER A 213 -1.62 -6.00 -12.86
C SER A 213 -1.13 -4.55 -12.96
N ILE A 214 -0.31 -4.24 -13.98
CA ILE A 214 0.17 -2.89 -14.26
C ILE A 214 -1.01 -1.97 -14.60
N PHE A 215 -1.98 -2.43 -15.39
CA PHE A 215 -3.18 -1.65 -15.71
C PHE A 215 -3.99 -1.29 -14.46
N TYR A 216 -4.21 -2.23 -13.54
CA TYR A 216 -4.85 -1.91 -12.26
C TYR A 216 -4.05 -0.91 -11.43
N ILE A 217 -2.72 -1.06 -11.35
CA ILE A 217 -1.88 -0.11 -10.62
C ILE A 217 -2.00 1.30 -11.22
N LEU A 218 -1.94 1.42 -12.55
CA LEU A 218 -2.11 2.70 -13.24
C LEU A 218 -3.49 3.31 -12.93
N ALA A 219 -4.55 2.50 -12.93
CA ALA A 219 -5.91 2.93 -12.56
C ALA A 219 -5.95 3.53 -11.13
N ILE A 220 -5.27 2.87 -10.19
CA ILE A 220 -5.26 3.21 -8.76
C ILE A 220 -4.46 4.49 -8.49
N ILE A 221 -3.32 4.67 -9.14
CA ILE A 221 -2.40 5.78 -8.81
C ILE A 221 -2.66 7.04 -9.66
N ALA A 222 -3.29 6.92 -10.84
CA ALA A 222 -3.41 8.03 -11.79
C ALA A 222 -4.01 9.29 -11.14
N VAL A 223 -5.16 9.16 -10.47
CA VAL A 223 -5.84 10.31 -9.85
C VAL A 223 -5.06 10.89 -8.68
N PRO A 224 -4.58 10.09 -7.70
CA PRO A 224 -3.67 10.59 -6.67
C PRO A 224 -2.45 11.33 -7.23
N VAL A 225 -1.81 10.81 -8.29
CA VAL A 225 -0.64 11.43 -8.92
C VAL A 225 -0.99 12.78 -9.56
N ILE A 226 -2.09 12.86 -10.32
CA ILE A 226 -2.57 14.14 -10.91
C ILE A 226 -2.80 15.16 -9.80
N LEU A 227 -3.50 14.77 -8.74
CA LEU A 227 -3.76 15.65 -7.60
C LEU A 227 -2.46 16.09 -6.91
N GLY A 228 -1.49 15.19 -6.77
CA GLY A 228 -0.16 15.49 -6.27
C GLY A 228 0.56 16.54 -7.13
N ILE A 229 0.64 16.32 -8.44
CA ILE A 229 1.26 17.24 -9.41
C ILE A 229 0.58 18.61 -9.36
N LEU A 230 -0.75 18.65 -9.43
CA LEU A 230 -1.51 19.90 -9.40
C LEU A 230 -1.28 20.65 -8.09
N SER A 231 -1.15 19.94 -6.97
CA SER A 231 -0.92 20.55 -5.66
C SER A 231 0.39 21.32 -5.61
N TYR A 232 1.46 20.82 -6.23
CA TYR A 232 2.77 21.50 -6.30
C TYR A 232 2.94 22.42 -7.51
N SER A 233 2.03 22.37 -8.48
CA SER A 233 2.06 23.25 -9.65
C SER A 233 1.69 24.71 -9.31
N GLY A 234 2.26 25.65 -10.06
CA GLY A 234 1.89 27.08 -10.04
C GLY A 234 0.63 27.42 -10.85
N ILE A 235 -0.13 26.42 -11.29
CA ILE A 235 -1.33 26.58 -12.13
C ILE A 235 -2.44 27.28 -11.33
N LYS A 236 -3.03 28.34 -11.89
CA LYS A 236 -4.12 29.11 -11.25
C LYS A 236 -5.45 28.34 -11.21
N ASN A 237 -5.85 27.70 -12.31
CA ASN A 237 -7.16 27.04 -12.43
C ASN A 237 -7.08 25.51 -12.26
N LYS A 238 -6.61 25.06 -11.09
CA LYS A 238 -6.31 23.63 -10.80
C LYS A 238 -7.53 22.72 -10.96
N LYS A 239 -8.71 23.18 -10.56
CA LYS A 239 -9.98 22.44 -10.69
C LYS A 239 -10.29 22.10 -12.14
N THR A 240 -10.19 23.08 -13.04
CA THR A 240 -10.45 22.87 -14.47
C THR A 240 -9.43 21.90 -15.06
N VAL A 241 -8.14 22.06 -14.73
CA VAL A 241 -7.10 21.14 -15.20
C VAL A 241 -7.31 19.73 -14.67
N PHE A 242 -7.70 19.56 -13.41
CA PHE A 242 -8.04 18.25 -12.85
C PHE A 242 -9.14 17.55 -13.67
N TRP A 243 -10.24 18.26 -13.96
CA TRP A 243 -11.36 17.68 -14.70
C TRP A 243 -10.97 17.31 -16.12
N ILE A 244 -10.26 18.19 -16.83
CA ILE A 244 -9.76 17.91 -18.18
C ILE A 244 -8.86 16.68 -18.16
N SER A 245 -7.85 16.64 -17.28
CA SER A 245 -6.93 15.50 -17.19
C SER A 245 -7.65 14.20 -16.84
N SER A 246 -8.63 14.24 -15.92
CA SER A 246 -9.38 13.04 -15.52
C SER A 246 -10.28 12.53 -16.66
N ILE A 247 -10.90 13.43 -17.43
CA ILE A 247 -11.71 13.05 -18.61
C ILE A 247 -10.82 12.45 -19.71
N VAL A 248 -9.67 13.07 -19.99
CA VAL A 248 -8.73 12.57 -21.00
C VAL A 248 -8.23 11.17 -20.63
N ILE A 249 -7.87 10.95 -19.37
CA ILE A 249 -7.44 9.63 -18.90
C ILE A 249 -8.60 8.64 -18.91
N LEU A 250 -9.80 9.04 -18.51
CA LEU A 250 -10.98 8.18 -18.61
C LEU A 250 -11.21 7.71 -20.06
N ILE A 251 -11.13 8.62 -21.04
CA ILE A 251 -11.26 8.27 -22.46
C ILE A 251 -10.15 7.29 -22.87
N ALA A 252 -8.90 7.54 -22.47
CA ALA A 252 -7.79 6.63 -22.75
C ALA A 252 -8.04 5.23 -22.14
N PHE A 253 -8.56 5.15 -20.92
CA PHE A 253 -8.90 3.88 -20.27
C PHE A 253 -10.03 3.17 -21.01
N ILE A 254 -11.11 3.87 -21.38
CA ILE A 254 -12.22 3.30 -22.14
C ILE A 254 -11.75 2.73 -23.49
N VAL A 255 -10.80 3.39 -24.15
CA VAL A 255 -10.33 3.01 -25.49
C VAL A 255 -9.26 1.92 -25.43
N LEU A 256 -8.36 1.96 -24.45
CA LEU A 256 -7.13 1.16 -24.43
C LEU A 256 -7.13 0.05 -23.37
N MET A 257 -8.00 0.11 -22.36
CA MET A 257 -7.95 -0.77 -21.20
C MET A 257 -9.23 -1.63 -21.09
N PRO A 258 -9.15 -2.82 -20.48
CA PRO A 258 -10.33 -3.62 -20.18
C PRO A 258 -11.34 -2.89 -19.31
N ILE A 259 -12.61 -3.29 -19.41
CA ILE A 259 -13.72 -2.63 -18.72
C ILE A 259 -13.56 -2.66 -17.20
N GLU A 260 -13.01 -3.75 -16.65
CA GLU A 260 -12.80 -3.90 -15.22
C GLU A 260 -11.74 -2.92 -14.71
N VAL A 261 -10.68 -2.68 -15.47
CA VAL A 261 -9.64 -1.68 -15.14
C VAL A 261 -10.25 -0.27 -15.19
N THR A 262 -11.04 0.02 -16.22
CA THR A 262 -11.75 1.29 -16.35
C THR A 262 -12.70 1.52 -15.17
N ALA A 263 -13.41 0.49 -14.72
CA ALA A 263 -14.28 0.55 -13.55
C ALA A 263 -13.49 0.91 -12.28
N ILE A 264 -12.31 0.32 -12.06
CA ILE A 264 -11.45 0.66 -10.92
C ILE A 264 -10.98 2.12 -11.00
N TYR A 265 -10.58 2.60 -12.18
CA TYR A 265 -10.21 4.01 -12.37
C TYR A 265 -11.37 4.95 -12.00
N VAL A 266 -12.59 4.65 -12.45
CA VAL A 266 -13.79 5.43 -12.13
C VAL A 266 -14.04 5.43 -10.62
N LEU A 267 -13.98 4.27 -9.96
CA LEU A 267 -14.19 4.17 -8.51
C LEU A 267 -13.15 4.97 -7.73
N ILE A 268 -11.87 4.87 -8.09
CA ILE A 268 -10.77 5.63 -7.48
C ILE A 268 -11.00 7.14 -7.68
N THR A 269 -11.40 7.54 -8.90
CA THR A 269 -11.72 8.94 -9.22
C THR A 269 -12.84 9.45 -8.32
N LEU A 270 -13.95 8.70 -8.21
CA LEU A 270 -15.08 9.07 -7.36
C LEU A 270 -14.67 9.15 -5.89
N THR A 271 -13.90 8.19 -5.37
CA THR A 271 -13.39 8.22 -3.99
C THR A 271 -12.52 9.46 -3.76
N SER A 272 -11.60 9.77 -4.67
CA SER A 272 -10.75 10.97 -4.57
C SER A 272 -11.57 12.27 -4.60
N ILE A 273 -12.61 12.35 -5.43
CA ILE A 273 -13.52 13.50 -5.49
C ILE A 273 -14.28 13.65 -4.17
N LEU A 274 -14.88 12.56 -3.65
CA LEU A 274 -15.61 12.57 -2.38
C LEU A 274 -14.72 13.03 -1.22
N ILE A 275 -13.47 12.53 -1.17
CA ILE A 275 -12.48 12.98 -0.18
C ILE A 275 -12.18 14.47 -0.33
N SER A 276 -12.00 14.96 -1.56
CA SER A 276 -11.76 16.39 -1.81
C SER A 276 -12.93 17.27 -1.38
N LEU A 277 -14.17 16.87 -1.69
CA LEU A 277 -15.39 17.56 -1.26
C LEU A 277 -15.51 17.56 0.27
N TYR A 278 -15.23 16.41 0.90
CA TYR A 278 -15.23 16.29 2.35
C TYR A 278 -14.15 17.15 3.01
N ALA A 279 -12.95 17.27 2.40
CA ALA A 279 -11.84 18.04 2.95
C ALA A 279 -12.16 19.54 3.08
N GLY A 280 -12.93 20.12 2.15
CA GLY A 280 -13.58 21.43 2.32
C GLY A 280 -12.84 22.66 1.77
N GLU A 281 -11.84 22.50 0.91
CA GLU A 281 -11.30 23.59 0.09
C GLU A 281 -11.06 23.11 -1.35
N ASP A 282 -11.33 23.97 -2.33
CA ASP A 282 -11.33 23.70 -3.78
C ASP A 282 -10.26 22.72 -4.26
N PHE A 283 -10.64 21.45 -4.47
CA PHE A 283 -9.96 20.50 -5.36
C PHE A 283 -8.43 20.39 -5.23
N VAL A 284 -7.92 20.63 -4.03
CA VAL A 284 -6.51 20.47 -3.69
C VAL A 284 -6.54 19.76 -2.35
N TRP A 285 -5.75 18.71 -2.17
CA TRP A 285 -5.60 18.01 -0.89
C TRP A 285 -4.81 18.83 0.16
N PHE A 286 -5.03 20.15 0.09
CA PHE A 286 -4.57 21.31 0.83
C PHE A 286 -3.07 21.57 0.91
N ARG A 287 -2.77 22.87 1.01
CA ARG A 287 -1.47 23.47 1.28
C ARG A 287 -0.80 22.73 2.44
N VAL A 288 0.24 21.95 2.14
CA VAL A 288 1.39 21.94 3.03
C VAL A 288 1.79 23.41 3.12
N LEU A 289 1.52 24.04 4.28
CA LEU A 289 2.12 25.32 4.62
C LEU A 289 3.60 25.17 4.22
N LYS A 290 4.08 26.03 3.30
CA LYS A 290 5.52 26.27 3.20
C LYS A 290 5.98 26.36 4.65
N SER A 291 6.91 25.51 5.03
CA SER A 291 7.64 25.66 6.29
C SER A 291 8.03 27.13 6.35
N ALA A 292 7.42 27.86 7.29
CA ALA A 292 7.89 29.16 7.70
C ALA A 292 9.30 29.00 8.28
#